data_AF-A0AAV6I8R2-F1
#
_entry.id   AF-A0AAV6I8R2-F1
#
_cell.length_a   1.000
_cell.length_b   1.000
_cell.length_c   1.000
_cell.angle_alpha   90.00
_cell.angle_beta   90.00
_cell.angle_gamma   90.00
#
_symmetry.space_group_name_H-M   'P 1'
#
loop_
_entity.id
_entity.type
_entity.pdbx_description
1 polymer ?
#
loop_
_entity_poly.entity_id
_entity_poly.type
_entity_poly.pdbx_seq_one_letter_code
_entity_poly.pdbx_strand_id
1 'polypeptide(L)'
;MLKISSEKDKEKEDEEKVAKKVCQITDAELRGAYLAFHHDNRHQGELDRIPTLSPIVELKLGKSYRSYGTSSASVGSFVYRIGGYCGKEKYSRNVRYFDFSRPEEGLKRGPRTICARCRAAVVGLNGNLYVMGFDGGGARLDVPSIWGEFLDTRLVVEGRAKWSALPDPPSTLGCKYLFAAALDGNFSGKILVLNLRTYAICLFDVTEKSWESLDPIVEYYNGFTTHPIVVGTTLYWIRGPNVWVYDFLKKALVSMPIGDSKICWLINASSPTEMRPTLVHLVGDLFCLLWMDEDCESVHCTKIQVSTQLGAVFVLGCHRYCFHHMVCLLDCLPL
;
A
#
# COMPACT_ATOMS: atom_id res chain seq x y z
N MET A 1 -27.34 3.33 68.58
CA MET A 1 -27.45 2.69 67.24
C MET A 1 -26.90 3.67 66.22
N LEU A 2 -25.64 3.48 65.82
CA LEU A 2 -24.96 4.29 64.80
C LEU A 2 -25.26 3.70 63.42
N LYS A 3 -25.92 4.49 62.56
CA LYS A 3 -26.12 4.17 61.14
C LYS A 3 -24.89 4.65 60.37
N ILE A 4 -24.11 3.70 59.88
CA ILE A 4 -23.10 3.92 58.84
C ILE A 4 -23.77 3.49 57.53
N SER A 5 -24.09 4.43 56.64
CA SER A 5 -24.51 4.11 55.27
C SER A 5 -23.60 4.82 54.26
N SER A 6 -22.75 3.98 53.67
CA SER A 6 -22.03 4.04 52.39
C SER A 6 -21.76 5.38 51.70
N GLU A 7 -20.58 5.94 51.96
CA GLU A 7 -19.86 6.80 51.00
C GLU A 7 -19.44 6.03 49.71
N LYS A 8 -19.44 4.70 49.75
CA LYS A 8 -19.09 3.84 48.60
C LYS A 8 -20.06 3.88 47.42
N ASP A 9 -21.28 4.37 47.62
CA ASP A 9 -22.29 4.40 46.56
C ASP A 9 -22.25 5.68 45.72
N LYS A 10 -21.57 6.74 46.20
CA LYS A 10 -21.40 8.00 45.44
C LYS A 10 -20.19 8.00 44.52
N GLU A 11 -19.07 7.39 44.93
CA GLU A 11 -17.88 7.29 44.05
C GLU A 11 -18.14 6.42 42.81
N LYS A 12 -19.03 5.43 42.92
CA LYS A 12 -19.35 4.53 41.81
C LYS A 12 -20.23 5.15 40.73
N GLU A 13 -21.02 6.18 41.10
CA GLU A 13 -21.95 6.85 40.18
C GLU A 13 -21.28 8.00 39.40
N ASP A 14 -20.18 8.55 39.94
CA ASP A 14 -19.39 9.59 39.28
C ASP A 14 -18.33 9.01 38.30
N GLU A 15 -17.80 7.80 38.56
CA GLU A 15 -16.95 7.08 37.58
C GLU A 15 -17.72 6.62 36.33
N GLU A 16 -19.01 6.27 36.47
CA GLU A 16 -19.83 5.83 35.34
C GLU A 16 -20.26 7.00 34.41
N LYS A 17 -20.26 8.24 34.94
CA LYS A 17 -20.56 9.45 34.15
C LYS A 17 -19.33 10.01 33.41
N VAL A 18 -18.12 9.76 33.89
CA VAL A 18 -16.88 10.13 33.17
C VAL A 18 -16.56 9.12 32.05
N ALA A 19 -16.94 7.85 32.20
CA ALA A 19 -16.80 6.83 31.16
C ALA A 19 -17.73 7.02 29.94
N LYS A 20 -18.76 7.87 30.05
CA LYS A 20 -19.76 8.11 28.97
C LYS A 20 -19.50 9.33 28.08
N LYS A 21 -18.30 9.93 28.15
CA LYS A 21 -17.94 11.09 27.32
C LYS A 21 -16.66 10.88 26.50
N VAL A 22 -16.57 9.72 25.86
CA VAL A 22 -15.58 9.43 24.80
C VAL A 22 -16.33 9.22 23.50
N CYS A 23 -15.89 9.94 22.45
CA CYS A 23 -16.48 10.01 21.12
C CYS A 23 -17.08 8.68 20.63
N GLN A 24 -18.37 8.70 20.29
CA GLN A 24 -19.00 7.67 19.48
C GLN A 24 -18.42 7.74 18.06
N ILE A 25 -17.39 6.93 17.81
CA ILE A 25 -16.93 6.59 16.46
C ILE A 25 -17.88 5.51 15.96
N THR A 26 -18.42 5.68 14.76
CA THR A 26 -19.47 4.80 14.24
C THR A 26 -18.89 3.48 13.73
N ASP A 27 -19.67 2.41 13.84
CA ASP A 27 -19.30 1.01 13.53
C ASP A 27 -18.83 0.77 12.07
N ALA A 28 -19.01 1.75 11.19
CA ALA A 28 -18.55 1.74 9.79
C ALA A 28 -17.11 2.26 9.63
N GLU A 29 -16.66 3.19 10.48
CA GLU A 29 -15.27 3.70 10.49
C GLU A 29 -14.31 2.69 11.12
N LEU A 30 -14.82 1.88 12.07
CA LEU A 30 -14.09 0.72 12.60
C LEU A 30 -13.86 -0.35 11.52
N ARG A 31 -14.85 -0.74 10.74
CA ARG A 31 -14.71 -1.88 9.79
C ARG A 31 -13.72 -1.63 8.65
N GLY A 32 -13.51 -0.38 8.23
CA GLY A 32 -12.48 -0.03 7.24
C GLY A 32 -11.04 -0.15 7.77
N ALA A 33 -10.86 -0.07 9.09
CA ALA A 33 -9.57 -0.20 9.77
C ALA A 33 -9.27 -1.63 10.27
N TYR A 34 -10.28 -2.51 10.38
CA TYR A 34 -10.12 -3.87 10.90
C TYR A 34 -9.34 -4.84 9.99
N LEU A 35 -8.86 -4.39 8.82
CA LEU A 35 -7.89 -5.13 8.01
C LEU A 35 -6.42 -4.78 8.34
N ALA A 36 -6.17 -3.86 9.27
CA ALA A 36 -4.83 -3.46 9.69
C ALA A 36 -4.69 -3.63 11.21
N PHE A 37 -4.08 -4.76 11.59
CA PHE A 37 -3.37 -4.99 12.85
C PHE A 37 -4.10 -4.59 14.15
N HIS A 38 -4.58 -5.61 14.87
CA HIS A 38 -5.11 -5.47 16.21
C HIS A 38 -4.14 -4.67 17.09
N HIS A 39 -4.60 -3.52 17.58
CA HIS A 39 -3.90 -2.70 18.56
C HIS A 39 -3.95 -3.39 19.93
N ASP A 40 -2.81 -3.53 20.59
CA ASP A 40 -2.73 -3.57 22.06
C ASP A 40 -1.50 -2.76 22.51
N ASN A 41 -1.74 -1.76 23.35
CA ASN A 41 -0.75 -0.84 23.89
C ASN A 41 -0.12 -1.47 25.13
N ARG A 42 0.80 -2.42 24.97
CA ARG A 42 1.65 -2.89 26.08
C ARG A 42 3.08 -3.10 25.64
N HIS A 43 3.84 -2.01 25.61
CA HIS A 43 5.29 -2.08 25.82
C HIS A 43 5.55 -2.32 27.30
N GLN A 44 5.43 -3.57 27.74
CA GLN A 44 6.15 -4.15 28.88
C GLN A 44 5.79 -5.65 29.04
N GLY A 45 6.70 -6.53 28.60
CA GLY A 45 7.07 -7.69 29.43
C GLY A 45 6.20 -8.96 29.49
N GLU A 46 5.39 -9.34 28.49
CA GLU A 46 4.82 -10.71 28.46
C GLU A 46 5.13 -11.43 27.14
N LEU A 47 6.07 -12.39 27.22
CA LEU A 47 6.46 -13.32 26.14
C LEU A 47 5.40 -14.40 25.85
N ASP A 48 4.27 -14.43 26.58
CA ASP A 48 3.42 -15.63 26.63
C ASP A 48 2.13 -15.55 25.80
N ARG A 49 1.86 -14.45 25.08
CA ARG A 49 0.70 -14.36 24.18
C ARG A 49 1.01 -13.60 22.90
N ILE A 50 1.57 -14.29 21.92
CA ILE A 50 1.72 -13.78 20.55
C ILE A 50 0.31 -13.71 19.93
N PRO A 51 -0.21 -12.53 19.57
CA PRO A 51 -1.52 -12.42 18.94
C PRO A 51 -1.50 -13.15 17.59
N THR A 52 -2.28 -14.21 17.47
CA THR A 52 -2.48 -14.90 16.20
C THR A 52 -3.46 -14.09 15.35
N LEU A 53 -3.08 -13.71 14.13
CA LEU A 53 -4.00 -13.09 13.18
C LEU A 53 -5.16 -14.06 12.95
N SER A 54 -6.38 -13.65 13.31
CA SER A 54 -7.58 -14.38 12.95
C SER A 54 -7.61 -14.50 11.43
N PRO A 55 -7.87 -15.69 10.85
CA PRO A 55 -7.90 -15.85 9.41
C PRO A 55 -8.98 -14.92 8.87
N ILE A 56 -8.54 -13.81 8.26
CA ILE A 56 -9.39 -12.98 7.41
C ILE A 56 -10.00 -13.98 6.44
N VAL A 57 -11.31 -14.20 6.61
CA VAL A 57 -12.21 -15.05 5.83
C VAL A 57 -11.43 -16.01 4.96
N GLU A 58 -11.42 -17.32 5.30
CA GLU A 58 -11.20 -18.37 4.31
C GLU A 58 -12.01 -17.98 3.07
N LEU A 59 -11.35 -17.29 2.14
CA LEU A 59 -11.90 -17.01 0.84
C LEU A 59 -12.10 -18.41 0.35
N LYS A 60 -13.36 -18.85 0.25
CA LYS A 60 -13.78 -20.11 -0.34
C LYS A 60 -13.37 -20.10 -1.81
N LEU A 61 -12.06 -20.06 -2.06
CA LEU A 61 -11.39 -20.02 -3.32
C LEU A 61 -11.16 -21.48 -3.68
N GLY A 62 -12.20 -22.08 -4.24
CA GLY A 62 -12.03 -23.25 -5.07
C GLY A 62 -10.88 -22.99 -6.06
N LYS A 63 -9.90 -23.89 -6.08
CA LYS A 63 -8.70 -23.88 -6.92
C LYS A 63 -8.03 -22.49 -7.00
N SER A 64 -7.09 -22.25 -6.08
CA SER A 64 -6.05 -21.21 -6.18
C SER A 64 -5.51 -21.11 -7.62
N TYR A 65 -6.06 -20.18 -8.40
CA TYR A 65 -5.41 -19.72 -9.63
C TYR A 65 -4.29 -18.80 -9.17
N ARG A 66 -3.09 -19.38 -8.98
CA ARG A 66 -1.88 -18.61 -8.68
C ARG A 66 -1.54 -17.73 -9.88
N SER A 67 -2.04 -16.50 -9.87
CA SER A 67 -1.61 -15.47 -10.82
C SER A 67 -0.49 -14.66 -10.20
N TYR A 68 0.73 -14.82 -10.71
CA TYR A 68 1.90 -14.07 -10.27
C TYR A 68 1.92 -12.70 -10.93
N GLY A 69 2.43 -11.67 -10.24
CA GLY A 69 2.59 -10.34 -10.83
C GLY A 69 1.26 -9.67 -11.20
N THR A 70 0.18 -9.95 -10.48
CA THR A 70 -1.02 -9.11 -10.54
C THR A 70 -0.74 -7.78 -9.87
N SER A 71 -1.38 -6.74 -10.37
CA SER A 71 -1.34 -5.41 -9.75
C SER A 71 -2.68 -5.10 -9.10
N SER A 72 -2.66 -4.29 -8.05
CA SER A 72 -3.86 -3.91 -7.32
C SER A 72 -3.96 -2.40 -7.15
N ALA A 73 -5.17 -1.90 -7.01
CA ALA A 73 -5.45 -0.54 -6.56
C ALA A 73 -6.86 -0.47 -5.98
N SER A 74 -7.10 0.52 -5.14
CA SER A 74 -8.42 0.82 -4.59
C SER A 74 -9.04 2.05 -5.26
N VAL A 75 -10.37 2.02 -5.42
CA VAL A 75 -11.18 3.19 -5.80
C VAL A 75 -12.46 3.15 -4.99
N GLY A 76 -12.64 4.13 -4.10
CA GLY A 76 -13.76 4.12 -3.15
C GLY A 76 -13.76 2.86 -2.29
N SER A 77 -14.88 2.15 -2.23
CA SER A 77 -15.01 0.90 -1.47
C SER A 77 -14.50 -0.36 -2.17
N PHE A 78 -13.92 -0.22 -3.36
CA PHE A 78 -13.54 -1.35 -4.20
C PHE A 78 -12.04 -1.53 -4.26
N VAL A 79 -11.59 -2.78 -4.12
CA VAL A 79 -10.22 -3.20 -4.42
C VAL A 79 -10.24 -3.97 -5.74
N TYR A 80 -9.43 -3.53 -6.69
CA TYR A 80 -9.30 -4.15 -8.00
C TYR A 80 -7.99 -4.92 -8.08
N ARG A 81 -8.05 -6.10 -8.70
CA ARG A 81 -6.91 -6.93 -9.06
C ARG A 81 -6.87 -7.08 -10.57
N ILE A 82 -5.74 -6.72 -11.17
CA ILE A 82 -5.60 -6.54 -12.61
C ILE A 82 -4.44 -7.39 -13.14
N GLY A 83 -4.71 -8.11 -14.23
CA GLY A 83 -3.69 -8.77 -15.04
C GLY A 83 -3.06 -9.99 -14.37
N GLY A 84 -1.74 -10.08 -14.44
CA GLY A 84 -0.91 -11.16 -13.93
C GLY A 84 -0.47 -12.19 -14.97
N TYR A 85 0.38 -13.10 -14.52
CA TYR A 85 0.91 -14.22 -15.27
C TYR A 85 0.16 -15.50 -14.89
N CYS A 86 -0.40 -16.20 -15.88
CA CYS A 86 -1.23 -17.39 -15.66
C CYS A 86 -0.54 -18.70 -16.07
N GLY A 87 0.79 -18.71 -16.22
CA GLY A 87 1.54 -19.83 -16.78
C GLY A 87 1.47 -19.88 -18.31
N LYS A 88 2.32 -20.72 -18.92
CA LYS A 88 2.43 -20.92 -20.39
C LYS A 88 2.75 -19.65 -21.19
N GLU A 89 3.61 -18.77 -20.68
CA GLU A 89 4.01 -17.52 -21.36
C GLU A 89 2.84 -16.57 -21.64
N LYS A 90 1.69 -16.71 -20.95
CA LYS A 90 0.51 -15.88 -21.18
C LYS A 90 0.26 -14.91 -20.03
N TYR A 91 0.20 -13.64 -20.39
CA TYR A 91 -0.31 -12.59 -19.53
C TYR A 91 -1.83 -12.52 -19.58
N SER A 92 -2.42 -12.03 -18.49
CA SER A 92 -3.85 -11.96 -18.28
C SER A 92 -4.38 -10.55 -18.57
N ARG A 93 -5.61 -10.51 -19.12
CA ARG A 93 -6.45 -9.29 -19.22
C ARG A 93 -7.54 -9.23 -18.16
N ASN A 94 -7.54 -10.19 -17.24
CA ASN A 94 -8.63 -10.32 -16.30
C ASN A 94 -8.56 -9.21 -15.26
N VAL A 95 -9.72 -8.67 -14.97
CA VAL A 95 -9.95 -7.76 -13.85
C VAL A 95 -10.90 -8.46 -12.90
N ARG A 96 -10.54 -8.48 -11.63
CA ARG A 96 -11.40 -8.90 -10.53
C ARG A 96 -11.52 -7.74 -9.56
N TYR A 97 -12.62 -7.67 -8.84
CA TYR A 97 -12.77 -6.65 -7.82
C TYR A 97 -13.60 -7.15 -6.65
N PHE A 98 -13.36 -6.56 -5.50
CA PHE A 98 -14.00 -6.87 -4.24
C PHE A 98 -14.50 -5.57 -3.62
N ASP A 99 -15.75 -5.55 -3.15
CA ASP A 99 -16.34 -4.41 -2.46
C ASP A 99 -16.25 -4.66 -0.94
N PHE A 100 -15.40 -3.93 -0.23
CA PHE A 100 -15.24 -4.14 1.20
C PHE A 100 -16.44 -3.61 2.01
N SER A 101 -17.33 -2.81 1.41
CA SER A 101 -18.59 -2.42 2.04
C SER A 101 -19.63 -3.53 2.02
N ARG A 102 -19.45 -4.53 1.14
CA ARG A 102 -20.34 -5.69 0.93
C ARG A 102 -19.51 -6.98 0.78
N PRO A 103 -18.75 -7.37 1.82
CA PRO A 103 -17.83 -8.50 1.75
C PRO A 103 -18.51 -9.83 1.41
N GLU A 104 -19.79 -9.98 1.75
CA GLU A 104 -20.63 -11.15 1.48
C GLU A 104 -20.85 -11.42 -0.01
N GLU A 105 -20.75 -10.41 -0.87
CA GLU A 105 -20.90 -10.56 -2.33
C GLU A 105 -19.65 -11.19 -2.97
N GLY A 106 -18.53 -11.24 -2.24
CA GLY A 106 -17.29 -11.87 -2.66
C GLY A 106 -16.64 -11.22 -3.90
N LEU A 107 -15.73 -11.98 -4.53
CA LEU A 107 -14.93 -11.48 -5.64
C LEU A 107 -15.69 -11.51 -6.97
N LYS A 108 -15.91 -10.34 -7.57
CA LYS A 108 -16.61 -10.16 -8.84
C LYS A 108 -15.66 -10.08 -10.03
N ARG A 109 -16.20 -10.28 -11.24
CA ARG A 109 -15.48 -10.08 -12.50
C ARG A 109 -15.72 -8.67 -13.02
N GLY A 110 -14.64 -7.95 -13.33
CA GLY A 110 -14.68 -6.64 -13.98
C GLY A 110 -14.52 -6.74 -15.50
N PRO A 111 -14.64 -5.60 -16.20
CA PRO A 111 -14.34 -5.51 -17.62
C PRO A 111 -12.85 -5.83 -17.86
N ARG A 112 -12.57 -6.64 -18.87
CA ARG A 112 -11.18 -7.00 -19.22
C ARG A 112 -10.42 -5.80 -19.77
N THR A 113 -9.15 -5.67 -19.40
CA THR A 113 -8.24 -4.68 -19.99
C THR A 113 -8.12 -4.88 -21.50
N ILE A 114 -7.73 -3.83 -22.22
CA ILE A 114 -7.45 -3.88 -23.66
C ILE A 114 -6.27 -4.83 -23.90
N CYS A 115 -5.17 -4.61 -23.18
CA CYS A 115 -3.94 -5.41 -23.28
C CYS A 115 -3.69 -6.27 -22.04
N ALA A 116 -3.02 -7.40 -22.26
CA ALA A 116 -2.60 -8.27 -21.19
C ALA A 116 -1.40 -7.65 -20.46
N ARG A 117 -1.42 -7.66 -19.12
CA ARG A 117 -0.39 -6.97 -18.32
C ARG A 117 0.06 -7.82 -17.13
N CYS A 118 1.31 -7.65 -16.72
CA CYS A 118 1.92 -8.22 -15.53
C CYS A 118 2.74 -7.12 -14.88
N ARG A 119 2.65 -7.00 -13.55
CA ARG A 119 3.39 -6.01 -12.74
C ARG A 119 3.28 -4.59 -13.33
N ALA A 120 2.09 -4.23 -13.79
CA ALA A 120 1.81 -2.88 -14.24
C ALA A 120 1.71 -1.95 -13.03
N ALA A 121 2.02 -0.68 -13.21
CA ALA A 121 1.70 0.32 -12.20
C ALA A 121 0.18 0.59 -12.28
N VAL A 122 -0.52 0.53 -11.15
CA VAL A 122 -1.96 0.76 -11.09
C VAL A 122 -2.27 1.79 -10.02
N VAL A 123 -3.13 2.74 -10.34
CA VAL A 123 -3.53 3.81 -9.43
C VAL A 123 -5.01 4.15 -9.60
N GLY A 124 -5.68 4.41 -8.48
CA GLY A 124 -7.02 4.98 -8.44
C GLY A 124 -6.96 6.50 -8.30
N LEU A 125 -7.69 7.24 -9.15
CA LEU A 125 -7.80 8.71 -9.04
C LEU A 125 -9.14 9.18 -9.61
N ASN A 126 -9.85 10.04 -8.87
CA ASN A 126 -11.12 10.66 -9.29
C ASN A 126 -12.19 9.65 -9.78
N GLY A 127 -12.29 8.50 -9.11
CA GLY A 127 -13.24 7.44 -9.49
C GLY A 127 -12.82 6.63 -10.72
N ASN A 128 -11.61 6.82 -11.24
CA ASN A 128 -11.06 6.05 -12.34
C ASN A 128 -9.91 5.17 -11.87
N LEU A 129 -9.69 4.05 -12.57
CA LEU A 129 -8.47 3.26 -12.48
C LEU A 129 -7.58 3.58 -13.68
N TYR A 130 -6.28 3.69 -13.44
CA TYR A 130 -5.26 3.82 -14.46
C TYR A 130 -4.28 2.67 -14.35
N VAL A 131 -3.94 2.06 -15.48
CA VAL A 131 -3.01 0.93 -15.57
C VAL A 131 -1.93 1.30 -16.57
N MET A 132 -0.69 1.35 -16.09
CA MET A 132 0.43 1.94 -16.82
C MET A 132 1.58 0.94 -16.95
N GLY A 133 2.11 0.87 -18.18
CA GLY A 133 3.24 0.00 -18.51
C GLY A 133 2.98 -1.49 -18.27
N PHE A 134 4.08 -2.21 -18.15
CA PHE A 134 4.12 -3.67 -18.12
C PHE A 134 5.52 -4.13 -17.73
N ASP A 135 5.64 -5.04 -16.77
CA ASP A 135 6.88 -5.74 -16.47
C ASP A 135 6.72 -7.26 -16.70
N GLY A 136 6.90 -7.66 -17.96
CA GLY A 136 7.02 -9.04 -18.35
C GLY A 136 8.47 -9.50 -18.49
N GLY A 137 8.80 -10.54 -17.74
CA GLY A 137 10.04 -11.29 -17.89
C GLY A 137 9.89 -12.37 -18.95
N GLY A 138 10.60 -12.25 -20.07
CA GLY A 138 10.68 -13.30 -21.08
C GLY A 138 11.10 -12.78 -22.45
N ALA A 139 11.82 -13.62 -23.21
CA ALA A 139 12.45 -13.31 -24.49
C ALA A 139 11.48 -13.24 -25.70
N ARG A 140 10.17 -13.49 -25.49
CA ARG A 140 9.18 -13.54 -26.57
C ARG A 140 7.81 -13.04 -26.13
N LEU A 141 7.67 -11.75 -25.83
CA LEU A 141 6.38 -11.23 -25.38
C LEU A 141 6.12 -9.87 -26.03
N ASP A 142 5.07 -9.83 -26.85
CA ASP A 142 4.51 -8.64 -27.48
C ASP A 142 4.41 -7.53 -26.43
N VAL A 143 5.22 -6.48 -26.60
CA VAL A 143 5.01 -5.23 -25.87
C VAL A 143 3.55 -4.84 -26.11
N PRO A 144 2.77 -4.55 -25.05
CA PRO A 144 1.39 -4.11 -25.23
C PRO A 144 1.32 -3.05 -26.31
N SER A 145 0.42 -3.22 -27.28
CA SER A 145 0.25 -2.25 -28.37
C SER A 145 -0.22 -0.87 -27.89
N ILE A 146 -0.64 -0.78 -26.62
CA ILE A 146 -0.98 0.46 -25.92
C ILE A 146 -0.16 0.57 -24.65
N TRP A 147 0.50 1.73 -24.44
CA TRP A 147 1.37 1.91 -23.29
C TRP A 147 0.61 1.85 -21.95
N GLY A 148 -0.56 2.48 -21.89
CA GLY A 148 -1.43 2.49 -20.71
C GLY A 148 -2.91 2.54 -21.05
N GLU A 149 -3.75 2.32 -20.06
CA GLU A 149 -5.21 2.33 -20.20
C GLU A 149 -5.89 2.79 -18.90
N PHE A 150 -7.13 3.28 -19.01
CA PHE A 150 -7.92 3.68 -17.85
C PHE A 150 -9.38 3.21 -17.94
N LEU A 151 -10.04 3.15 -16.80
CA LEU A 151 -11.42 2.71 -16.62
C LEU A 151 -12.16 3.66 -15.69
N ASP A 152 -13.32 4.18 -16.13
CA ASP A 152 -14.26 4.82 -15.21
C ASP A 152 -14.99 3.75 -14.40
N THR A 153 -14.70 3.69 -13.10
CA THR A 153 -15.23 2.65 -12.21
C THR A 153 -16.70 2.85 -11.89
N ARG A 154 -17.23 4.07 -12.04
CA ARG A 154 -18.66 4.38 -11.80
C ARG A 154 -19.54 3.61 -12.77
N LEU A 155 -19.06 3.44 -14.00
CA LEU A 155 -19.76 2.70 -15.06
C LEU A 155 -19.69 1.18 -14.87
N VAL A 156 -18.88 0.66 -13.94
CA VAL A 156 -18.74 -0.79 -13.70
C VAL A 156 -20.01 -1.31 -13.03
N VAL A 157 -20.52 -0.56 -12.06
CA VAL A 157 -21.78 -0.89 -11.35
C VAL A 157 -22.97 -0.89 -12.32
N GLU A 158 -22.94 0.00 -13.32
CA GLU A 158 -23.97 0.10 -14.36
C GLU A 158 -23.83 -0.94 -15.49
N GLY A 159 -22.76 -1.75 -15.49
CA GLY A 159 -22.50 -2.73 -16.55
C GLY A 159 -22.09 -2.14 -17.90
N ARG A 160 -21.72 -0.85 -17.95
CA ARG A 160 -21.35 -0.12 -19.18
C ARG A 160 -19.86 0.18 -19.31
N ALA A 161 -19.07 -0.11 -18.28
CA ALA A 161 -17.66 0.23 -18.25
C ALA A 161 -16.84 -0.44 -19.35
N LYS A 162 -15.99 0.36 -19.99
CA LYS A 162 -15.00 -0.08 -20.98
C LYS A 162 -13.67 0.61 -20.69
N TRP A 163 -12.59 -0.13 -20.92
CA TRP A 163 -11.23 0.41 -20.87
C TRP A 163 -10.98 1.30 -22.10
N SER A 164 -10.23 2.38 -21.88
CA SER A 164 -9.81 3.32 -22.92
C SER A 164 -8.29 3.47 -22.89
N ALA A 165 -7.66 3.62 -24.04
CA ALA A 165 -6.21 3.81 -24.13
C ALA A 165 -5.79 5.17 -23.57
N LEU A 166 -4.63 5.20 -22.91
CA LEU A 166 -3.92 6.43 -22.54
C LEU A 166 -2.99 6.84 -23.69
N PRO A 167 -2.68 8.15 -23.82
CA PRO A 167 -1.62 8.60 -24.71
C PRO A 167 -0.26 8.09 -24.23
N ASP A 168 0.64 7.86 -25.17
CA ASP A 168 1.99 7.39 -24.87
C ASP A 168 2.79 8.47 -24.10
N PRO A 169 3.62 8.07 -23.12
CA PRO A 169 4.46 8.98 -22.38
C PRO A 169 5.72 9.36 -23.19
N PRO A 170 6.53 10.29 -22.67
CA PRO A 170 7.90 10.48 -23.11
C PRO A 170 8.67 9.15 -23.13
N SER A 171 9.42 8.90 -24.20
CA SER A 171 10.16 7.64 -24.40
C SER A 171 11.17 7.33 -23.31
N THR A 172 11.66 8.36 -22.62
CA THR A 172 12.57 8.26 -21.47
C THR A 172 11.99 7.50 -20.28
N LEU A 173 10.66 7.48 -20.12
CA LEU A 173 9.99 6.76 -19.03
C LEU A 173 10.06 5.23 -19.20
N GLY A 174 10.12 4.75 -20.45
CA GLY A 174 10.04 3.33 -20.76
C GLY A 174 8.69 2.71 -20.36
N CYS A 175 8.64 1.39 -20.25
CA CYS A 175 7.40 0.66 -19.92
C CYS A 175 7.53 -0.34 -18.75
N LYS A 176 8.76 -0.64 -18.28
CA LYS A 176 9.03 -1.61 -17.22
C LYS A 176 9.46 -0.94 -15.92
N TYR A 177 9.27 -1.65 -14.80
CA TYR A 177 9.68 -1.21 -13.47
C TYR A 177 9.05 0.13 -13.05
N LEU A 178 7.77 0.30 -13.36
CA LEU A 178 7.07 1.54 -13.07
C LEU A 178 6.46 1.50 -11.67
N PHE A 179 6.51 2.64 -11.01
CA PHE A 179 5.69 3.00 -9.86
C PHE A 179 4.73 4.10 -10.29
N ALA A 180 3.49 4.07 -9.79
CA ALA A 180 2.55 5.16 -9.99
C ALA A 180 1.81 5.48 -8.70
N ALA A 181 1.53 6.76 -8.48
CA ALA A 181 0.74 7.23 -7.35
C ALA A 181 -0.03 8.50 -7.71
N ALA A 182 -1.20 8.67 -7.11
CA ALA A 182 -1.94 9.92 -7.20
C ALA A 182 -1.26 10.97 -6.31
N LEU A 183 -1.14 12.19 -6.83
CA LEU A 183 -0.71 13.32 -6.03
C LEU A 183 -1.93 14.13 -5.55
N ASP A 184 -1.77 14.85 -4.46
CA ASP A 184 -2.78 15.78 -3.95
C ASP A 184 -2.29 17.24 -3.98
N GLY A 185 -3.03 18.13 -3.31
CA GLY A 185 -2.68 19.55 -3.21
C GLY A 185 -2.57 20.22 -4.58
N ASN A 186 -1.44 20.90 -4.83
CA ASN A 186 -1.18 21.61 -6.08
C ASN A 186 -1.06 20.69 -7.31
N PHE A 187 -0.92 19.38 -7.10
CA PHE A 187 -0.87 18.39 -8.16
C PHE A 187 -2.15 17.54 -8.20
N SER A 188 -3.24 17.99 -7.55
CA SER A 188 -4.52 17.29 -7.59
C SER A 188 -4.97 17.06 -9.03
N GLY A 189 -5.38 15.82 -9.33
CA GLY A 189 -5.71 15.40 -10.70
C GLY A 189 -4.51 14.96 -11.54
N LYS A 190 -3.29 14.93 -10.98
CA LYS A 190 -2.11 14.36 -11.62
C LYS A 190 -1.71 13.02 -11.00
N ILE A 191 -1.14 12.17 -11.85
CA ILE A 191 -0.54 10.89 -11.46
C ILE A 191 0.97 11.01 -11.62
N LEU A 192 1.72 10.78 -10.54
CA LEU A 192 3.15 10.58 -10.59
C LEU A 192 3.43 9.21 -11.20
N VAL A 193 4.32 9.14 -12.18
CA VAL A 193 4.87 7.89 -12.72
C VAL A 193 6.38 7.95 -12.66
N LEU A 194 6.97 6.97 -11.99
CA LEU A 194 8.40 6.87 -11.74
C LEU A 194 8.91 5.55 -12.32
N ASN A 195 9.95 5.62 -13.14
CA ASN A 195 10.70 4.42 -13.49
C ASN A 195 11.72 4.10 -12.39
N LEU A 196 11.57 2.96 -11.73
CA LEU A 196 12.38 2.56 -10.59
C LEU A 196 13.83 2.18 -10.96
N ARG A 197 14.15 2.05 -12.27
CA ARG A 197 15.50 1.74 -12.76
C ARG A 197 16.21 2.93 -13.38
N THR A 198 15.50 3.71 -14.19
CA THR A 198 16.09 4.87 -14.87
C THR A 198 15.91 6.17 -14.09
N TYR A 199 15.06 6.14 -13.05
CA TYR A 199 14.66 7.31 -12.26
C TYR A 199 14.05 8.44 -13.08
N ALA A 200 13.56 8.11 -14.28
CA ALA A 200 12.74 9.02 -15.07
C ALA A 200 11.42 9.25 -14.34
N ILE A 201 11.04 10.51 -14.23
CA ILE A 201 9.83 10.95 -13.53
C ILE A 201 8.95 11.71 -14.52
N CYS A 202 7.68 11.31 -14.58
CA CYS A 202 6.68 12.04 -15.34
C CYS A 202 5.43 12.25 -14.49
N LEU A 203 4.73 13.35 -14.73
CA LEU A 203 3.37 13.58 -14.26
C LEU A 203 2.42 13.38 -15.43
N PHE A 204 1.36 12.62 -15.22
CA PHE A 204 0.24 12.53 -16.15
C PHE A 204 -0.90 13.40 -15.64
N ASP A 205 -1.30 14.39 -16.42
CA ASP A 205 -2.48 15.21 -16.17
C ASP A 205 -3.73 14.47 -16.66
N VAL A 206 -4.63 14.13 -15.73
CA VAL A 206 -5.85 13.37 -16.08
C VAL A 206 -6.84 14.19 -16.88
N THR A 207 -6.89 15.50 -16.68
CA THR A 207 -7.86 16.40 -17.33
C THR A 207 -7.44 16.66 -18.77
N GLU A 208 -6.20 17.10 -18.95
CA GLU A 208 -5.63 17.42 -20.25
C GLU A 208 -5.20 16.17 -21.03
N LYS A 209 -5.10 15.02 -20.34
CA LYS A 209 -4.55 13.77 -20.87
C LYS A 209 -3.18 13.99 -21.50
N SER A 210 -2.30 14.67 -20.76
CA SER A 210 -0.96 15.04 -21.23
C SER A 210 0.11 14.62 -20.24
N TRP A 211 1.33 14.46 -20.73
CA TRP A 211 2.50 14.11 -19.93
C TRP A 211 3.42 15.31 -19.75
N GLU A 212 3.94 15.45 -18.54
CA GLU A 212 4.95 16.43 -18.15
C GLU A 212 6.17 15.69 -17.59
N SER A 213 7.34 15.86 -18.18
CA SER A 213 8.59 15.30 -17.64
C SER A 213 9.13 16.18 -16.53
N LEU A 214 9.55 15.55 -15.43
CA LEU A 214 10.28 16.23 -14.37
C LEU A 214 11.77 15.91 -14.43
N ASP A 215 12.57 16.77 -13.82
CA ASP A 215 13.99 16.51 -13.63
C ASP A 215 14.16 15.19 -12.86
N PRO A 216 15.04 14.28 -13.32
CA PRO A 216 15.31 13.06 -12.57
C PRO A 216 15.93 13.42 -11.23
N ILE A 217 15.67 12.61 -10.22
CA ILE A 217 16.34 12.74 -8.93
C ILE A 217 17.75 12.14 -9.10
N VAL A 218 18.76 12.99 -9.28
CA VAL A 218 20.08 12.61 -9.82
C VAL A 218 20.97 11.82 -8.83
N GLU A 219 20.63 11.72 -7.54
CA GLU A 219 21.47 11.05 -6.53
C GLU A 219 21.35 9.50 -6.50
N TYR A 220 20.70 8.89 -7.48
CA TYR A 220 20.41 7.46 -7.49
C TYR A 220 21.34 6.63 -8.38
N TYR A 221 22.44 6.14 -7.80
CA TYR A 221 23.19 5.03 -8.41
C TYR A 221 22.86 3.63 -7.82
N ASN A 222 22.12 3.53 -6.71
CA ASN A 222 21.69 2.24 -6.15
C ASN A 222 20.19 2.32 -5.77
N GLY A 223 19.39 1.38 -6.28
CA GLY A 223 17.92 1.42 -6.30
C GLY A 223 17.18 1.46 -4.96
N PHE A 224 15.84 1.42 -5.06
CA PHE A 224 14.92 1.45 -3.92
C PHE A 224 14.92 0.14 -3.13
N THR A 225 15.07 0.20 -1.80
CA THR A 225 14.96 -1.00 -0.95
C THR A 225 13.49 -1.35 -0.69
N THR A 226 12.65 -0.34 -0.44
CA THR A 226 11.19 -0.50 -0.38
C THR A 226 10.55 -0.03 -1.69
N HIS A 227 9.31 -0.45 -1.96
CA HIS A 227 8.51 0.33 -2.91
C HIS A 227 8.32 1.74 -2.35
N PRO A 228 8.46 2.78 -3.18
CA PRO A 228 8.19 4.14 -2.73
C PRO A 228 6.69 4.32 -2.46
N ILE A 229 6.36 5.30 -1.65
CA ILE A 229 4.99 5.74 -1.40
C ILE A 229 4.91 7.25 -1.55
N VAL A 230 3.74 7.76 -1.90
CA VAL A 230 3.45 9.19 -1.94
C VAL A 230 2.47 9.52 -0.83
N VAL A 231 2.79 10.56 -0.08
CA VAL A 231 1.87 11.22 0.85
C VAL A 231 1.89 12.68 0.50
N GLY A 232 0.74 13.27 0.19
CA GLY A 232 0.77 14.67 -0.18
C GLY A 232 1.36 14.87 -1.60
N THR A 233 2.26 15.83 -1.64
CA THR A 233 3.20 16.10 -2.73
C THR A 233 4.60 15.59 -2.42
N THR A 234 4.72 14.55 -1.59
CA THR A 234 6.00 14.09 -1.05
C THR A 234 6.17 12.59 -1.25
N LEU A 235 7.31 12.21 -1.83
CA LEU A 235 7.70 10.81 -2.05
C LEU A 235 8.55 10.33 -0.88
N TYR A 236 8.22 9.16 -0.33
CA TYR A 236 8.95 8.51 0.75
C TYR A 236 9.42 7.12 0.30
N TRP A 237 10.64 6.74 0.65
CA TRP A 237 11.14 5.37 0.47
C TRP A 237 12.27 5.10 1.46
N ILE A 238 12.60 3.83 1.64
CA ILE A 238 13.77 3.43 2.40
C ILE A 238 14.86 2.98 1.45
N ARG A 239 16.09 3.41 1.75
CA ARG A 239 17.31 2.94 1.08
C ARG A 239 18.42 2.90 2.11
N GLY A 240 18.96 1.71 2.32
CA GLY A 240 19.89 1.44 3.42
C GLY A 240 19.24 1.80 4.77
N PRO A 241 20.01 2.29 5.75
CA PRO A 241 19.48 2.61 7.09
C PRO A 241 18.64 3.90 7.14
N ASN A 242 18.28 4.49 5.99
CA ASN A 242 17.67 5.82 5.94
C ASN A 242 16.28 5.80 5.31
N VAL A 243 15.39 6.61 5.87
CA VAL A 243 14.18 7.08 5.19
C VAL A 243 14.58 8.29 4.35
N TRP A 244 14.25 8.22 3.07
CA TRP A 244 14.45 9.30 2.14
C TRP A 244 13.11 9.95 1.80
N VAL A 245 13.15 11.26 1.65
CA VAL A 245 11.98 12.10 1.45
C VAL A 245 12.28 13.10 0.35
N TYR A 246 11.46 13.09 -0.70
CA TYR A 246 11.53 14.06 -1.78
C TYR A 246 10.24 14.88 -1.85
N ASP A 247 10.36 16.18 -1.62
CA ASP A 247 9.26 17.14 -1.73
C ASP A 247 9.22 17.68 -3.17
N PHE A 248 8.16 17.36 -3.92
CA PHE A 248 8.03 17.76 -5.33
C PHE A 248 7.84 19.28 -5.50
N LEU A 249 7.30 19.97 -4.50
CA LEU A 249 7.09 21.42 -4.56
C LEU A 249 8.40 22.17 -4.30
N LYS A 250 9.14 21.74 -3.28
CA LYS A 250 10.44 22.35 -2.92
C LYS A 250 11.59 21.85 -3.78
N LYS A 251 11.37 20.76 -4.54
CA LYS A 251 12.41 20.01 -5.26
C LYS A 251 13.58 19.66 -4.34
N ALA A 252 13.27 19.31 -3.10
CA ALA A 252 14.25 19.08 -2.05
C ALA A 252 14.27 17.61 -1.65
N LEU A 253 15.48 17.05 -1.56
CA LEU A 253 15.74 15.69 -1.12
C LEU A 253 16.35 15.73 0.29
N VAL A 254 15.79 14.94 1.20
CA VAL A 254 16.31 14.77 2.56
C VAL A 254 16.46 13.28 2.84
N SER A 255 17.55 12.91 3.52
CA SER A 255 17.83 11.56 3.99
C SER A 255 17.91 11.59 5.52
N MET A 256 17.18 10.71 6.19
CA MET A 256 17.09 10.68 7.64
C MET A 256 17.37 9.27 8.15
N PRO A 257 18.31 9.08 9.09
CA PRO A 257 18.66 7.77 9.59
C PRO A 257 17.54 7.19 10.48
N ILE A 258 17.34 5.88 10.35
CA ILE A 258 16.53 5.10 11.28
C ILE A 258 17.44 4.77 12.47
N GLY A 259 17.13 5.31 13.65
CA GLY A 259 17.99 5.14 14.84
C GLY A 259 18.05 3.71 15.41
N ASP A 260 17.27 2.78 14.88
CA ASP A 260 17.19 1.39 15.34
C ASP A 260 18.17 0.49 14.58
N SER A 261 19.19 -0.02 15.28
CA SER A 261 20.26 -0.82 14.70
C SER A 261 19.78 -2.17 14.17
N LYS A 262 18.73 -2.76 14.77
CA LYS A 262 18.16 -4.04 14.30
C LYS A 262 17.51 -3.84 12.94
N ILE A 263 16.68 -2.81 12.81
CA ILE A 263 16.03 -2.46 11.54
C ILE A 263 17.08 -2.12 10.48
N CYS A 264 18.11 -1.34 10.83
CA CYS A 264 19.20 -1.01 9.93
C CYS A 264 19.93 -2.25 9.41
N TRP A 265 20.23 -3.20 10.29
CA TRP A 265 20.90 -4.43 9.90
C TRP A 265 20.04 -5.25 8.95
N LEU A 266 18.75 -5.43 9.23
CA LEU A 266 17.82 -6.16 8.37
C LEU A 266 17.68 -5.53 6.98
N ILE A 267 17.51 -4.20 6.91
CA ILE A 267 17.41 -3.50 5.62
C ILE A 267 18.67 -3.73 4.77
N ASN A 268 19.84 -3.84 5.42
CA ASN A 268 21.11 -4.09 4.74
C ASN A 268 21.37 -5.57 4.45
N ALA A 269 20.84 -6.48 5.27
CA ALA A 269 21.00 -7.92 5.15
C ALA A 269 20.05 -8.55 4.12
N SER A 270 18.86 -7.94 3.92
CA SER A 270 17.84 -8.48 3.02
C SER A 270 18.38 -8.71 1.60
N SER A 271 18.40 -9.98 1.20
CA SER A 271 18.68 -10.40 -0.17
C SER A 271 17.59 -9.88 -1.11
N PRO A 272 17.90 -9.53 -2.37
CA PRO A 272 16.89 -9.19 -3.37
C PRO A 272 15.87 -10.31 -3.66
N THR A 273 16.11 -11.54 -3.18
CA THR A 273 15.21 -12.70 -3.33
C THR A 273 14.20 -12.85 -2.19
N GLU A 274 14.37 -12.13 -1.08
CA GLU A 274 13.49 -12.18 0.09
C GLU A 274 12.41 -11.09 0.02
N MET A 275 11.36 -11.21 0.84
CA MET A 275 10.30 -10.22 0.92
C MET A 275 10.91 -8.86 1.26
N ARG A 276 10.80 -7.93 0.31
CA ARG A 276 11.28 -6.56 0.53
C ARG A 276 10.48 -5.92 1.64
N PRO A 277 11.12 -5.13 2.53
CA PRO A 277 10.39 -4.32 3.46
C PRO A 277 9.38 -3.45 2.71
N THR A 278 8.22 -3.24 3.30
CA THR A 278 7.14 -2.44 2.73
C THR A 278 6.84 -1.29 3.66
N LEU A 279 6.93 -0.07 3.14
CA LEU A 279 6.57 1.14 3.87
C LEU A 279 5.10 1.46 3.56
N VAL A 280 4.32 1.73 4.60
CA VAL A 280 2.90 2.08 4.49
C VAL A 280 2.67 3.38 5.25
N HIS A 281 1.95 4.32 4.64
CA HIS A 281 1.49 5.53 5.32
C HIS A 281 0.28 5.21 6.19
N LEU A 282 0.28 5.69 7.43
CA LEU A 282 -0.85 5.53 8.34
C LEU A 282 -1.69 6.80 8.40
N VAL A 283 -1.09 7.89 8.88
CA VAL A 283 -1.73 9.21 9.02
C VAL A 283 -0.65 10.24 9.30
N GLY A 284 -0.80 11.46 8.76
CA GLY A 284 0.13 12.55 9.04
C GLY A 284 1.58 12.15 8.72
N ASP A 285 2.45 12.24 9.72
CA ASP A 285 3.87 11.86 9.67
C ASP A 285 4.15 10.43 10.18
N LEU A 286 3.10 9.63 10.41
CA LEU A 286 3.19 8.25 10.89
C LEU A 286 3.15 7.24 9.74
N PHE A 287 4.07 6.28 9.81
CA PHE A 287 4.22 5.19 8.85
C PHE A 287 4.35 3.85 9.61
N CYS A 288 3.98 2.74 8.97
CA CYS A 288 4.41 1.40 9.40
C CYS A 288 5.38 0.82 8.37
N LEU A 289 6.51 0.32 8.86
CA LEU A 289 7.44 -0.52 8.14
C LEU A 289 7.10 -1.98 8.41
N LEU A 290 6.66 -2.69 7.38
CA LEU A 290 6.43 -4.12 7.39
C LEU A 290 7.68 -4.84 6.90
N TRP A 291 8.19 -5.78 7.67
CA TRP A 291 9.38 -6.56 7.33
C TRP A 291 9.31 -7.96 7.96
N MET A 292 10.13 -8.89 7.50
CA MET A 292 10.20 -10.25 8.05
C MET A 292 11.56 -10.51 8.69
N ASP A 293 11.55 -11.34 9.72
CA ASP A 293 12.80 -11.86 10.32
C ASP A 293 13.51 -12.79 9.32
N GLU A 294 14.79 -13.11 9.57
CA GLU A 294 15.60 -13.96 8.66
C GLU A 294 14.95 -15.31 8.39
N ASP A 295 14.35 -15.90 9.43
CA ASP A 295 13.68 -17.21 9.33
C ASP A 295 12.35 -17.13 8.55
N CYS A 296 11.90 -15.93 8.17
CA CYS A 296 10.65 -15.66 7.47
C CYS A 296 9.38 -16.18 8.19
N GLU A 297 9.48 -16.59 9.46
CA GLU A 297 8.37 -17.12 10.26
C GLU A 297 7.52 -16.04 10.94
N SER A 298 8.02 -14.80 10.94
CA SER A 298 7.33 -13.68 11.57
C SER A 298 7.40 -12.41 10.74
N VAL A 299 6.27 -11.70 10.70
CA VAL A 299 6.17 -10.34 10.17
C VAL A 299 6.20 -9.37 11.33
N HIS A 300 7.03 -8.35 11.18
CA HIS A 300 7.12 -7.20 12.05
C HIS A 300 6.35 -6.03 11.44
N CYS A 301 5.54 -5.34 12.24
CA CYS A 301 5.08 -3.98 11.92
C CYS A 301 5.76 -3.02 12.89
N THR A 302 6.68 -2.22 12.37
CA THR A 302 7.34 -1.16 13.11
C THR A 302 6.67 0.17 12.78
N LYS A 303 6.07 0.81 13.78
CA LYS A 303 5.55 2.17 13.64
C LYS A 303 6.70 3.16 13.74
N ILE A 304 6.83 4.01 12.74
CA ILE A 304 7.83 5.07 12.68
C ILE A 304 7.16 6.42 12.46
N GLN A 305 7.75 7.47 13.02
CA GLN A 305 7.38 8.86 12.76
C GLN A 305 8.50 9.54 12.00
N VAL A 306 8.18 10.20 10.88
CA VAL A 306 9.16 10.87 10.02
C VAL A 306 9.01 12.39 10.16
N SER A 307 9.91 13.02 10.92
CA SER A 307 9.90 14.47 11.11
C SER A 307 10.91 15.15 10.19
N THR A 308 10.41 15.74 9.11
CA THR A 308 11.24 16.52 8.17
C THR A 308 11.76 17.82 8.77
N GLN A 309 11.06 18.38 9.78
CA GLN A 309 11.50 19.58 10.49
C GLN A 309 12.71 19.31 11.38
N LEU A 310 12.73 18.14 12.04
CA LEU A 310 13.84 17.72 12.89
C LEU A 310 14.91 16.95 12.12
N GLY A 311 14.63 16.54 10.88
CA GLY A 311 15.53 15.69 10.10
C GLY A 311 15.73 14.32 10.72
N ALA A 312 14.69 13.75 11.35
CA ALA A 312 14.81 12.54 12.17
C ALA A 312 13.65 11.55 11.93
N VAL A 313 13.96 10.26 12.12
CA VAL A 313 12.99 9.17 12.16
C VAL A 313 12.93 8.60 13.57
N PHE A 314 11.75 8.60 14.18
CA PHE A 314 11.53 8.03 15.50
C PHE A 314 10.84 6.67 15.38
N VAL A 315 11.41 5.64 16.01
CA VAL A 315 10.75 4.33 16.13
C VAL A 315 9.84 4.39 17.34
N LEU A 316 8.53 4.30 17.12
CA LEU A 316 7.52 4.43 18.17
C LEU A 316 7.19 3.09 18.82
N GLY A 317 7.33 1.99 18.07
CA GLY A 317 7.06 0.65 18.56
C GLY A 317 7.18 -0.39 17.45
N CYS A 318 7.40 -1.64 17.84
CA CYS A 318 7.46 -2.77 16.93
C CYS A 318 6.62 -3.92 17.48
N HIS A 319 5.73 -4.44 16.65
CA HIS A 319 4.92 -5.62 16.93
C HIS A 319 5.37 -6.77 16.04
N ARG A 320 5.52 -7.96 16.62
CA ARG A 320 5.87 -9.20 15.93
C ARG A 320 4.65 -10.10 15.86
N TYR A 321 4.36 -10.61 14.67
CA TYR A 321 3.31 -11.58 14.42
C TYR A 321 3.96 -12.84 13.83
N CYS A 322 3.78 -13.98 14.49
CA CYS A 322 4.30 -15.26 14.01
C CYS A 322 3.22 -16.01 13.23
N PHE A 323 3.63 -16.75 12.20
CA PHE A 323 2.73 -17.59 11.41
C PHE A 323 2.92 -19.06 11.79
N HIS A 324 1.82 -19.76 12.08
CA HIS A 324 1.86 -21.22 12.14
C HIS A 324 1.95 -21.85 10.74
N HIS A 325 1.50 -21.14 9.69
CA HIS A 325 1.65 -21.53 8.29
C HIS A 325 1.79 -20.30 7.37
N MET A 326 2.91 -20.20 6.66
CA MET A 326 3.32 -19.04 5.86
C MET A 326 2.43 -18.73 4.64
N VAL A 327 1.55 -19.66 4.25
CA VAL A 327 0.77 -19.59 3.00
C VAL A 327 -0.36 -18.55 3.05
N CYS A 328 -0.80 -18.13 4.24
CA CYS A 328 -2.03 -17.34 4.38
C CYS A 328 -1.86 -15.81 4.25
N LEU A 329 -0.66 -15.25 4.44
CA LEU A 329 -0.51 -13.78 4.41
C LEU A 329 -0.34 -13.21 2.99
N LEU A 330 0.36 -13.94 2.11
CA LEU A 330 0.74 -13.46 0.77
C LEU A 330 -0.44 -13.32 -0.20
N ASP A 331 -1.55 -14.01 0.05
CA ASP A 331 -2.76 -13.93 -0.77
C ASP A 331 -3.77 -12.86 -0.26
N CYS A 332 -3.54 -12.30 0.93
CA CYS A 332 -4.52 -11.45 1.64
C CYS A 332 -4.15 -9.96 1.73
N LEU A 333 -2.91 -9.58 1.43
CA LEU A 333 -2.53 -8.17 1.39
C LEU A 333 -2.76 -7.61 -0.02
N PRO A 334 -3.71 -6.67 -0.21
CA PRO A 334 -3.72 -5.84 -1.40
C PRO A 334 -2.54 -4.87 -1.30
N LEU A 335 -1.36 -5.32 -1.73
CA LEU A 335 -0.22 -4.46 -2.01
C LEU A 335 -0.42 -3.74 -3.34
#